data_AF-A0A1G2XQW3-F1
#
_entry.id   AF-A0A1G2XQW3-F1
#
_cell.length_a   1.000
_cell.length_b   1.000
_cell.length_c   1.000
_cell.angle_alpha   90.00
_cell.angle_beta   90.00
_cell.angle_gamma   90.00
#
_symmetry.space_group_name_H-M   'P 1'
#
loop_
_entity.id
_entity.type
_entity.pdbx_description
1 polymer ?
#
loop_
_entity_poly.entity_id
_entity_poly.type
_entity_poly.pdbx_seq_one_letter_code
_entity_poly.pdbx_strand_id
1 'polypeptide(L)'
;MKSKNDGFAIVAVLIVILIGVMIYMVDFSAMFGHIDKNRAYEERPWFEEQRLVSKENLPVKQTGKGGKTLILNQKVLAGPVQRKDENRGEIEIIVEPNGLAKGHWQCEYDYEQGKIHYTITANFEGNIDPTKNFTNPEGTNKKLLYFITKGKYKQIKTDEKRVQWPTEAPVYVVGWIDKDYSAKGKIFLMSNEDKESHGNAEYDWKTK
;
A
#
# COMPACT_ATOMS: atom_id res chain seq x y z
N MET A 1 17.04 9.00 67.61
CA MET A 1 15.74 9.27 66.94
C MET A 1 15.94 9.07 65.44
N LYS A 2 15.49 7.94 64.89
CA LYS A 2 15.51 7.73 63.43
C LYS A 2 14.33 8.47 62.82
N SER A 3 14.64 9.42 61.93
CA SER A 3 13.71 10.26 61.19
C SER A 3 12.59 9.40 60.57
N LYS A 4 11.35 9.60 61.06
CA LYS A 4 10.12 9.03 60.45
C LYS A 4 9.75 9.75 59.13
N ASN A 5 10.53 10.75 58.71
CA ASN A 5 10.20 11.64 57.60
C ASN A 5 10.88 11.24 56.28
N ASP A 6 11.89 10.37 56.32
CA ASP A 6 12.67 10.02 55.12
C ASP A 6 11.86 9.14 54.15
N GLY A 7 10.96 8.30 54.68
CA GLY A 7 10.04 7.51 53.85
C GLY A 7 8.97 8.35 53.17
N PHE A 8 8.51 9.43 53.83
CA PHE A 8 7.49 10.33 53.28
C PHE A 8 8.05 11.17 52.12
N ALA A 9 9.32 11.61 52.23
CA ALA A 9 9.99 12.36 51.17
C ALA A 9 10.13 11.53 49.88
N ILE A 10 10.49 10.24 49.99
CA ILE A 10 10.61 9.33 48.84
C ILE A 10 9.24 9.11 48.18
N VAL A 11 8.18 8.92 48.98
CA VAL A 11 6.81 8.75 48.46
C VAL A 11 6.34 10.03 47.74
N ALA A 12 6.62 11.21 48.29
CA ALA A 12 6.26 12.48 47.66
C ALA A 12 6.97 12.67 46.30
N VAL A 13 8.25 12.33 46.20
CA VAL A 13 9.00 12.40 44.93
C VAL A 13 8.43 11.42 43.89
N LEU A 14 8.10 10.19 44.30
CA LEU A 14 7.48 9.22 43.40
C LEU A 14 6.13 9.68 42.85
N ILE A 15 5.30 10.31 43.69
CA ILE A 15 4.01 10.87 43.25
C ILE A 15 4.22 11.97 42.20
N VAL A 16 5.19 12.86 42.40
CA VAL A 16 5.49 13.94 41.43
C VAL A 16 5.97 13.36 40.10
N ILE A 17 6.84 12.34 40.11
CA ILE A 17 7.28 11.66 38.88
C ILE A 17 6.09 11.02 38.17
N LEU A 18 5.21 10.35 38.91
CA LEU A 18 4.06 9.64 38.34
C LEU A 18 3.04 10.62 37.72
N ILE A 19 2.81 11.76 38.37
CA ILE A 19 2.00 12.86 37.81
C ILE A 19 2.67 13.41 36.54
N GLY A 20 3.98 13.63 36.56
CA GLY A 20 4.74 14.09 35.39
C GLY A 20 4.62 13.13 34.20
N VAL A 21 4.72 11.82 34.43
CA VAL A 21 4.53 10.79 33.40
C VAL A 21 3.08 10.79 32.88
N MET A 22 2.08 10.94 33.74
CA MET A 22 0.68 11.02 33.31
C MET A 22 0.41 12.26 32.44
N ILE A 23 0.91 13.43 32.83
CA ILE A 23 0.78 14.66 32.03
C ILE A 23 1.50 14.48 30.69
N TYR A 24 2.72 13.92 30.72
CA TYR A 24 3.46 13.62 29.50
C TYR A 24 2.69 12.68 28.58
N MET A 25 2.06 11.62 29.10
CA MET A 25 1.25 10.71 28.28
C MET A 25 -0.02 11.38 27.72
N VAL A 26 -0.66 12.29 28.46
CA VAL A 26 -1.82 13.04 27.98
C VAL A 26 -1.40 14.00 26.85
N ASP A 27 -0.34 14.78 27.04
CA ASP A 27 0.19 15.66 25.99
C ASP A 27 0.74 14.89 24.79
N PHE A 28 1.36 13.74 25.01
CA PHE A 28 1.80 12.86 23.94
C PHE A 28 0.59 12.35 23.13
N SER A 29 -0.52 11.98 23.78
CA SER A 29 -1.75 11.60 23.07
C SER A 29 -2.47 12.75 22.36
N ALA A 30 -2.23 13.99 22.79
CA ALA A 30 -2.78 15.20 22.17
C ALA A 30 -1.93 15.70 20.99
N MET A 31 -0.60 15.61 21.07
CA MET A 31 0.33 15.93 19.96
C MET A 31 0.36 14.83 18.90
N PHE A 32 0.34 13.57 19.32
CA PHE A 32 0.18 12.42 18.44
C PHE A 32 -1.31 12.05 18.48
N GLY A 33 -2.12 12.83 17.77
CA GLY A 33 -3.56 12.63 17.66
C GLY A 33 -3.92 11.15 17.41
N HIS A 34 -5.16 10.76 17.75
CA HIS A 34 -5.64 9.38 17.70
C HIS A 34 -4.99 8.58 16.57
N ILE A 35 -4.12 7.62 16.92
CA ILE A 35 -3.62 6.62 15.98
C ILE A 35 -4.85 5.88 15.50
N ASP A 36 -5.34 6.28 14.33
CA ASP A 36 -6.53 5.72 13.75
C ASP A 36 -6.21 4.27 13.38
N LYS A 37 -6.60 3.34 14.25
CA LYS A 37 -6.38 1.89 14.07
C LYS A 37 -7.08 1.36 12.81
N ASN A 38 -7.96 2.15 12.18
CA ASN A 38 -8.57 1.85 10.90
C ASN A 38 -7.63 2.09 9.70
N ARG A 39 -6.47 2.73 9.90
CA ARG A 39 -5.40 2.90 8.90
C ARG A 39 -4.61 1.63 8.62
N ALA A 40 -5.15 0.44 8.89
CA ALA A 40 -4.58 -0.84 8.46
C ALA A 40 -4.42 -0.92 6.91
N TYR A 41 -5.03 0.00 6.17
CA TYR A 41 -4.86 0.20 4.73
C TYR A 41 -3.78 1.24 4.35
N GLU A 42 -3.10 1.87 5.30
CA GLU A 42 -2.01 2.82 5.07
C GLU A 42 -0.62 2.17 5.09
N GLU A 43 -0.51 0.85 4.95
CA GLU A 43 0.78 0.26 4.61
C GLU A 43 1.12 0.65 3.17
N ARG A 44 1.87 1.74 3.06
CA ARG A 44 2.29 2.29 1.77
C ARG A 44 3.31 1.34 1.14
N PRO A 45 3.17 1.00 -0.14
CA PRO A 45 3.98 -0.05 -0.77
C PRO A 45 5.48 0.26 -0.78
N TRP A 46 5.89 1.54 -0.74
CA TRP A 46 7.29 1.93 -0.66
C TRP A 46 7.95 1.63 0.70
N PHE A 47 7.17 1.43 1.77
CA PHE A 47 7.67 0.91 3.05
C PHE A 47 7.71 -0.62 3.10
N GLU A 48 7.28 -1.27 2.01
CA GLU A 48 7.25 -2.71 1.85
C GLU A 48 8.21 -3.22 0.78
N GLU A 49 9.10 -2.38 0.27
CA GLU A 49 10.05 -2.79 -0.78
C GLU A 49 10.95 -3.95 -0.36
N GLN A 50 11.21 -4.14 0.93
CA GLN A 50 11.90 -5.31 1.46
C GLN A 50 11.18 -6.64 1.18
N ARG A 51 9.89 -6.61 0.80
CA ARG A 51 9.12 -7.78 0.35
C ARG A 51 9.27 -8.06 -1.14
N LEU A 52 9.80 -7.10 -1.91
CA LEU A 52 10.15 -7.31 -3.31
C LEU A 52 11.39 -8.20 -3.36
N VAL A 53 11.21 -9.37 -3.97
CA VAL A 53 12.23 -10.40 -4.11
C VAL A 53 12.91 -10.21 -5.47
N SER A 54 14.24 -10.28 -5.50
CA SER A 54 14.99 -10.21 -6.75
C SER A 54 14.75 -11.47 -7.60
N LYS A 55 14.97 -11.38 -8.91
CA LYS A 55 14.70 -12.50 -9.83
C LYS A 55 15.50 -13.76 -9.49
N GLU A 56 16.69 -13.61 -8.90
CA GLU A 56 17.52 -14.76 -8.50
C GLU A 56 16.95 -15.55 -7.31
N ASN A 57 16.04 -14.93 -6.55
CA ASN A 57 15.43 -15.51 -5.35
C ASN A 57 14.04 -16.12 -5.63
N LEU A 58 13.67 -16.24 -6.91
CA LEU A 58 12.53 -17.05 -7.35
C LEU A 58 12.95 -18.53 -7.48
N PRO A 59 12.05 -19.49 -7.18
CA PRO A 59 10.64 -19.32 -6.86
C PRO A 59 10.35 -18.97 -5.40
N VAL A 60 9.30 -18.18 -5.16
CA VAL A 60 8.76 -17.95 -3.81
C VAL A 60 8.02 -19.21 -3.35
N LYS A 61 8.37 -19.73 -2.17
CA LYS A 61 7.75 -20.92 -1.60
C LYS A 61 6.32 -20.63 -1.10
N GLN A 62 5.33 -21.07 -1.85
CA GLN A 62 3.92 -21.03 -1.44
C GLN A 62 3.55 -22.33 -0.70
N THR A 63 2.98 -22.25 0.51
CA THR A 63 2.71 -23.44 1.36
C THR A 63 1.23 -23.82 1.48
N GLY A 64 0.31 -22.92 1.18
CA GLY A 64 -1.14 -23.14 1.32
C GLY A 64 -1.61 -23.35 2.77
N LYS A 65 -0.70 -23.28 3.74
CA LYS A 65 -0.98 -23.55 5.16
C LYS A 65 -2.07 -22.61 5.67
N GLY A 66 -3.04 -23.16 6.41
CA GLY A 66 -4.20 -22.41 6.88
C GLY A 66 -5.24 -22.12 5.79
N GLY A 67 -5.18 -22.84 4.67
CA GLY A 67 -6.09 -22.64 3.54
C GLY A 67 -5.78 -21.36 2.76
N LYS A 68 -4.51 -20.96 2.70
CA LYS A 68 -4.05 -19.81 1.92
C LYS A 68 -4.11 -20.13 0.43
N THR A 69 -4.53 -19.16 -0.39
CA THR A 69 -4.59 -19.29 -1.84
C THR A 69 -3.22 -19.68 -2.40
N LEU A 70 -3.23 -20.51 -3.46
CA LEU A 70 -2.05 -20.99 -4.16
C LEU A 70 -2.19 -20.72 -5.66
N ILE A 71 -1.12 -20.21 -6.26
CA ILE A 71 -0.99 -20.13 -7.72
C ILE A 71 -0.31 -21.40 -8.21
N LEU A 72 -1.09 -22.34 -8.74
CA LEU A 72 -0.59 -23.63 -9.26
C LEU A 72 -0.30 -23.58 -10.76
N ASN A 73 -1.02 -22.72 -11.49
CA ASN A 73 -0.86 -22.47 -12.91
C ASN A 73 -0.78 -20.97 -13.13
N GLN A 74 -0.23 -20.53 -14.27
CA GLN A 74 -0.29 -19.12 -14.65
C GLN A 74 -1.74 -18.64 -14.64
N LYS A 75 -1.98 -17.48 -14.02
CA LYS A 75 -3.29 -16.82 -14.00
C LYS A 75 -3.16 -15.39 -14.49
N VAL A 76 -4.16 -14.96 -15.25
CA VAL A 76 -4.35 -13.58 -15.68
C VAL A 76 -5.46 -13.00 -14.83
N LEU A 77 -5.13 -11.93 -14.10
CA LEU A 77 -6.02 -11.15 -13.28
C LEU A 77 -6.27 -9.83 -14.01
N ALA A 78 -7.46 -9.66 -14.56
CA ALA A 78 -7.81 -8.47 -15.32
C ALA A 78 -9.08 -7.82 -14.73
N GLY A 79 -9.12 -6.50 -14.72
CA GLY A 79 -10.27 -5.77 -14.21
C GLY A 79 -10.21 -4.26 -14.37
N PRO A 80 -11.33 -3.57 -14.13
CA PRO A 80 -11.38 -2.13 -14.18
C PRO A 80 -10.56 -1.51 -13.05
N VAL A 81 -9.92 -0.39 -13.38
CA VAL A 81 -9.26 0.50 -12.44
C VAL A 81 -10.18 1.69 -12.21
N GLN A 82 -10.34 2.11 -10.96
CA GLN A 82 -11.22 3.21 -10.58
C GLN A 82 -10.49 4.19 -9.67
N ARG A 83 -10.88 5.46 -9.73
CA ARG A 83 -10.48 6.48 -8.76
C ARG A 83 -11.67 7.38 -8.49
N LYS A 84 -12.10 7.45 -7.23
CA LYS A 84 -13.31 8.19 -6.83
C LYS A 84 -14.53 7.80 -7.69
N ASP A 85 -14.76 6.50 -7.82
CA ASP A 85 -15.84 5.88 -8.62
C ASP A 85 -15.81 6.13 -10.14
N GLU A 86 -14.82 6.88 -10.64
CA GLU A 86 -14.64 7.06 -12.08
C GLU A 86 -13.76 5.96 -12.67
N ASN A 87 -14.12 5.49 -13.87
CA ASN A 87 -13.29 4.54 -14.61
C ASN A 87 -11.95 5.18 -15.01
N ARG A 88 -10.88 4.43 -14.80
CA ARG A 88 -9.50 4.80 -15.09
C ARG A 88 -8.78 3.66 -15.84
N GLY A 89 -9.51 3.05 -16.78
CA GLY A 89 -8.99 2.04 -17.69
C GLY A 89 -8.97 0.64 -17.08
N GLU A 90 -8.13 -0.22 -17.65
CA GLU A 90 -8.06 -1.64 -17.28
C GLU A 90 -6.63 -2.02 -16.91
N ILE A 91 -6.51 -2.84 -15.87
CA ILE A 91 -5.26 -3.45 -15.44
C ILE A 91 -5.27 -4.93 -15.80
N GLU A 92 -4.12 -5.43 -16.24
CA GLU A 92 -3.87 -6.85 -16.42
C GLU A 92 -2.63 -7.24 -15.63
N ILE A 93 -2.74 -8.31 -14.83
CA ILE A 93 -1.67 -8.85 -14.00
C ILE A 93 -1.56 -10.35 -14.24
N ILE A 94 -0.40 -10.79 -14.69
CA ILE A 94 -0.04 -12.19 -14.84
C ILE A 94 0.70 -12.63 -13.57
N VAL A 95 0.16 -13.65 -12.88
CA VAL A 95 0.82 -14.30 -11.75
C VAL A 95 1.21 -15.72 -12.11
N GLU A 96 2.47 -16.07 -11.83
CA GLU A 96 3.06 -17.36 -12.16
C GLU A 96 3.22 -18.25 -10.92
N PRO A 97 3.27 -19.58 -11.08
CA PRO A 97 3.43 -20.52 -9.95
C PRO A 97 4.74 -20.35 -9.17
N ASN A 98 5.79 -19.83 -9.82
CA ASN A 98 7.07 -19.50 -9.19
C ASN A 98 6.96 -18.27 -8.24
N GLY A 99 5.81 -17.61 -8.17
CA GLY A 99 5.61 -16.42 -7.36
C GLY A 99 5.87 -15.10 -8.08
N LEU A 100 6.23 -15.11 -9.36
CA LEU A 100 6.39 -13.89 -10.16
C LEU A 100 5.03 -13.23 -10.43
N ALA A 101 4.98 -11.91 -10.33
CA ALA A 101 3.82 -11.10 -10.70
C ALA A 101 4.27 -10.00 -11.66
N LYS A 102 3.65 -9.92 -12.84
CA LYS A 102 3.92 -8.90 -13.87
C LYS A 102 2.62 -8.30 -14.31
N GLY A 103 2.62 -7.05 -14.74
CA GLY A 103 1.41 -6.49 -15.30
C GLY A 103 1.59 -5.20 -16.04
N HIS A 104 0.46 -4.79 -16.60
CA HIS A 104 0.29 -3.61 -17.41
C HIS A 104 -0.98 -2.89 -16.99
N TRP A 105 -0.94 -1.56 -16.99
CA TRP A 105 -2.12 -0.72 -16.82
C TRP A 105 -2.07 0.43 -17.82
N GLN A 106 -3.19 0.68 -18.47
CA GLN A 106 -3.37 1.84 -19.34
C GLN A 106 -4.65 2.59 -18.97
N CYS A 107 -4.58 3.92 -18.98
CA CYS A 107 -5.70 4.80 -18.68
C CYS A 107 -5.65 6.04 -19.56
N GLU A 108 -6.82 6.46 -20.04
CA GLU A 108 -7.02 7.76 -20.68
C GLU A 108 -8.22 8.44 -20.04
N TYR A 109 -8.09 9.74 -19.73
CA TYR A 109 -9.19 10.54 -19.19
C TYR A 109 -8.97 12.03 -19.45
N ASP A 110 -10.08 12.76 -19.54
CA ASP A 110 -10.09 14.21 -19.68
C ASP A 110 -10.34 14.87 -18.32
N TYR A 111 -9.63 15.96 -18.08
CA TYR A 111 -9.89 16.86 -16.97
C TYR A 111 -10.53 18.12 -17.53
N GLU A 112 -11.85 18.25 -17.31
CA GLU A 112 -12.69 19.31 -17.91
C GLU A 112 -12.18 20.71 -17.54
N GLN A 113 -11.69 20.88 -16.31
CA GLN A 113 -11.07 22.12 -15.86
C GLN A 113 -9.70 22.31 -16.51
N GLY A 114 -9.68 23.00 -17.64
CA GLY A 114 -8.47 23.29 -18.42
C GLY A 114 -8.35 22.46 -19.70
N LYS A 115 -9.36 21.62 -20.01
CA LYS A 115 -9.42 20.75 -21.19
C LYS A 115 -8.09 20.04 -21.44
N ILE A 116 -7.64 19.36 -20.39
CA ILE A 116 -6.40 18.60 -20.40
C ILE A 116 -6.75 17.13 -20.57
N HIS A 117 -6.16 16.49 -21.57
CA HIS A 117 -6.23 15.06 -21.77
C HIS A 117 -5.01 14.37 -21.11
N TYR A 118 -5.25 13.32 -20.34
CA TYR A 118 -4.20 12.51 -19.72
C TYR A 118 -4.19 11.11 -20.34
N THR A 119 -3.01 10.67 -20.76
CA THR A 119 -2.73 9.27 -21.12
C THR A 119 -1.70 8.72 -20.14
N ILE A 120 -2.00 7.60 -19.48
CA ILE A 120 -1.10 6.93 -18.54
C ILE A 120 -0.89 5.50 -18.99
N THR A 121 0.35 5.07 -19.03
CA THR A 121 0.75 3.69 -19.31
C THR A 121 1.76 3.24 -18.27
N ALA A 122 1.54 2.09 -17.65
CA ALA A 122 2.39 1.56 -16.59
C ALA A 122 2.74 0.10 -16.86
N ASN A 123 4.02 -0.24 -16.66
CA ASN A 123 4.51 -1.62 -16.66
C ASN A 123 5.19 -1.89 -15.33
N PHE A 124 4.90 -3.02 -14.70
CA PHE A 124 5.39 -3.35 -13.37
C PHE A 124 5.66 -4.85 -13.22
N GLU A 125 6.61 -5.16 -12.35
CA GLU A 125 7.03 -6.52 -12.02
C GLU A 125 7.34 -6.62 -10.52
N GLY A 126 7.12 -7.79 -9.95
CA GLY A 126 7.43 -8.11 -8.57
C GLY A 126 7.05 -9.54 -8.25
N ASN A 127 6.54 -9.78 -7.05
CA ASN A 127 6.31 -11.12 -6.56
C ASN A 127 5.10 -11.22 -5.63
N ILE A 128 4.63 -12.45 -5.51
CA ILE A 128 3.77 -12.92 -4.45
C ILE A 128 4.57 -12.97 -3.15
N ASP A 129 3.94 -12.60 -2.04
CA ASP A 129 4.46 -12.81 -0.70
C ASP A 129 3.44 -13.58 0.14
N PRO A 130 3.65 -14.88 0.36
CA PRO A 130 2.73 -15.72 1.11
C PRO A 130 2.78 -15.47 2.62
N THR A 131 3.70 -14.65 3.12
CA THR A 131 3.87 -14.39 4.56
C THR A 131 2.96 -13.28 5.07
N LYS A 132 2.59 -12.32 4.21
CA LYS A 132 1.71 -11.21 4.59
C LYS A 132 0.26 -11.68 4.75
N ASN A 133 -0.41 -11.19 5.80
CA ASN A 133 -1.83 -11.49 6.04
C ASN A 133 -2.66 -10.23 5.84
N PHE A 134 -3.84 -10.39 5.26
CA PHE A 134 -4.76 -9.28 5.06
C PHE A 134 -5.35 -8.88 6.41
N THR A 135 -5.33 -7.60 6.76
CA THR A 135 -5.92 -7.08 7.99
C THR A 135 -6.79 -5.89 7.65
N ASN A 136 -8.03 -5.90 8.14
CA ASN A 136 -8.98 -4.80 8.04
C ASN A 136 -9.64 -4.57 9.42
N PRO A 137 -10.51 -3.55 9.58
CA PRO A 137 -11.21 -3.32 10.84
C PRO A 137 -12.06 -4.50 11.35
N GLU A 138 -12.47 -5.40 10.44
CA GLU A 138 -13.26 -6.60 10.77
C GLU A 138 -12.39 -7.77 11.25
N GLY A 139 -11.08 -7.73 10.98
CA GLY A 139 -10.10 -8.70 11.47
C GLY A 139 -9.01 -9.08 10.47
N THR A 140 -8.33 -10.19 10.75
CA THR A 140 -7.24 -10.70 9.91
C THR A 140 -7.72 -11.89 9.07
N ASN A 141 -7.65 -11.76 7.74
CA ASN A 141 -7.85 -12.87 6.81
C ASN A 141 -6.50 -13.44 6.34
N LYS A 142 -6.18 -14.66 6.82
CA LYS A 142 -4.95 -15.37 6.47
C LYS A 142 -5.04 -16.15 5.15
N LYS A 143 -6.22 -16.20 4.53
CA LYS A 143 -6.48 -17.01 3.32
C LYS A 143 -6.09 -16.29 2.03
N LEU A 144 -6.14 -14.96 2.02
CA LEU A 144 -5.77 -14.16 0.86
C LEU A 144 -4.26 -14.22 0.62
N LEU A 145 -3.88 -14.26 -0.66
CA LEU A 145 -2.49 -14.25 -1.11
C LEU A 145 -2.11 -12.83 -1.53
N TYR A 146 -1.07 -12.28 -0.91
CA TYR A 146 -0.59 -10.94 -1.22
C TYR A 146 0.41 -10.98 -2.39
N PHE A 147 0.42 -9.91 -3.18
CA PHE A 147 1.54 -9.61 -4.06
C PHE A 147 1.85 -8.12 -4.03
N ILE A 148 3.10 -7.80 -4.35
CA ILE A 148 3.61 -6.45 -4.50
C ILE A 148 4.46 -6.38 -5.76
N THR A 149 4.30 -5.30 -6.51
CA THR A 149 5.08 -5.01 -7.72
C THR A 149 5.56 -3.58 -7.69
N LYS A 150 6.65 -3.34 -8.42
CA LYS A 150 7.23 -2.02 -8.66
C LYS A 150 7.55 -1.90 -10.14
N GLY A 151 7.40 -0.71 -10.67
CA GLY A 151 7.68 -0.44 -12.07
C GLY A 151 7.77 1.04 -12.34
N LYS A 152 7.49 1.40 -13.59
CA LYS A 152 7.38 2.80 -13.99
C LYS A 152 6.10 3.03 -14.76
N TYR A 153 5.54 4.22 -14.59
CA TYR A 153 4.50 4.73 -15.46
C TYR A 153 5.04 5.88 -16.30
N LYS A 154 4.48 6.02 -17.49
CA LYS A 154 4.60 7.17 -18.36
C LYS A 154 3.25 7.86 -18.39
N GLN A 155 3.22 9.14 -18.05
CA GLN A 155 2.07 10.02 -18.20
C GLN A 155 2.34 11.01 -19.32
N ILE A 156 1.37 11.22 -20.20
CA ILE A 156 1.37 12.28 -21.21
C ILE A 156 0.19 13.18 -20.89
N LYS A 157 0.47 14.41 -20.49
CA LYS A 157 -0.52 15.47 -20.36
C LYS A 157 -0.60 16.22 -21.68
N THR A 158 -1.78 16.37 -22.26
CA THR A 158 -2.01 17.07 -23.53
C THR A 158 -3.03 18.19 -23.32
N ASP A 159 -2.72 19.43 -23.72
CA ASP A 159 -3.69 20.54 -23.68
C ASP A 159 -4.51 20.67 -24.98
N GLU A 160 -5.42 21.64 -25.03
CA GLU A 160 -6.22 21.95 -26.23
C GLU A 160 -5.38 22.30 -27.46
N LYS A 161 -4.19 22.86 -27.24
CA LYS A 161 -3.24 23.25 -28.30
C LYS A 161 -2.36 22.08 -28.73
N ARG A 162 -2.62 20.88 -28.20
CA ARG A 162 -1.87 19.64 -28.42
C ARG A 162 -0.41 19.70 -27.94
N VAL A 163 -0.10 20.61 -27.01
CA VAL A 163 1.19 20.62 -26.31
C VAL A 163 1.22 19.43 -25.36
N GLN A 164 2.30 18.66 -25.40
CA GLN A 164 2.46 17.44 -24.61
C GLN A 164 3.56 17.60 -23.56
N TRP A 165 3.25 17.20 -22.33
CA TRP A 165 4.23 17.11 -21.23
C TRP A 165 4.34 15.65 -20.78
N PRO A 166 5.36 14.91 -21.26
CA PRO A 166 5.62 13.56 -20.80
C PRO A 166 6.28 13.58 -19.40
N THR A 167 5.88 12.66 -18.55
CA THR A 167 6.49 12.41 -17.23
C THR A 167 6.66 10.92 -17.05
N GLU A 168 7.79 10.52 -16.46
CA GLU A 168 8.06 9.12 -16.10
C GLU A 168 8.44 9.05 -14.63
N ALA A 169 7.77 8.19 -13.87
CA ALA A 169 8.02 8.05 -12.44
C ALA A 169 7.63 6.64 -11.94
N PRO A 170 7.97 6.28 -10.69
CA PRO A 170 7.67 4.97 -10.14
C PRO A 170 6.16 4.71 -10.00
N VAL A 171 5.78 3.46 -10.22
CA VAL A 171 4.45 2.93 -9.89
C VAL A 171 4.61 1.71 -8.99
N TYR A 172 3.71 1.57 -8.02
CA TYR A 172 3.54 0.35 -7.25
C TYR A 172 2.14 -0.21 -7.49
N VAL A 173 2.06 -1.53 -7.67
CA VAL A 173 0.77 -2.23 -7.69
C VAL A 173 0.82 -3.32 -6.64
N VAL A 174 -0.14 -3.27 -5.73
CA VAL A 174 -0.31 -4.27 -4.67
C VAL A 174 -1.70 -4.87 -4.78
N GLY A 175 -1.85 -6.12 -4.33
CA GLY A 175 -3.15 -6.75 -4.34
C GLY A 175 -3.22 -8.00 -3.48
N TRP A 176 -4.46 -8.44 -3.31
CA TRP A 176 -4.85 -9.62 -2.55
C TRP A 176 -5.69 -10.52 -3.45
N ILE A 177 -5.28 -11.78 -3.56
CA ILE A 177 -5.89 -12.80 -4.41
C ILE A 177 -6.62 -13.82 -3.52
N ASP A 178 -7.89 -14.06 -3.77
CA ASP A 178 -8.72 -15.06 -3.09
C ASP A 178 -8.67 -16.42 -3.82
N LYS A 179 -9.30 -17.45 -3.26
CA LYS A 179 -9.21 -18.84 -3.71
C LYS A 179 -9.87 -19.09 -5.07
N ASP A 180 -10.87 -18.29 -5.40
CA ASP A 180 -11.53 -18.29 -6.71
C ASP A 180 -10.73 -17.49 -7.75
N TYR A 181 -9.56 -16.97 -7.37
CA TYR A 181 -8.72 -16.07 -8.17
C TYR A 181 -9.35 -14.70 -8.43
N SER A 182 -10.43 -14.35 -7.71
CA SER A 182 -10.81 -12.95 -7.59
C SER A 182 -9.69 -12.19 -6.88
N ALA A 183 -9.45 -10.96 -7.29
CA ALA A 183 -8.40 -10.14 -6.71
C ALA A 183 -8.84 -8.69 -6.59
N LYS A 184 -8.29 -8.00 -5.60
CA LYS A 184 -8.46 -6.57 -5.42
C LYS A 184 -7.17 -5.93 -4.92
N GLY A 185 -6.98 -4.67 -5.24
CA GLY A 185 -5.76 -3.99 -4.85
C GLY A 185 -5.77 -2.50 -5.19
N LYS A 186 -4.56 -1.93 -5.14
CA LYS A 186 -4.33 -0.52 -5.41
C LYS A 186 -3.14 -0.33 -6.34
N ILE A 187 -3.20 0.73 -7.13
CA ILE A 187 -2.11 1.29 -7.93
C ILE A 187 -1.73 2.62 -7.29
N PHE A 188 -0.43 2.84 -7.07
CA PHE A 188 0.12 4.06 -6.53
C PHE A 188 1.08 4.68 -7.54
N LEU A 189 0.74 5.85 -8.06
CA LEU A 189 1.64 6.66 -8.90
C LEU A 189 2.42 7.61 -8.02
N MET A 190 3.75 7.51 -8.07
CA MET A 190 4.64 8.40 -7.33
C MET A 190 5.08 9.57 -8.21
N SER A 191 5.41 10.70 -7.60
CA SER A 191 6.18 11.77 -8.25
C SER A 191 7.65 11.67 -7.87
N ASN A 192 8.54 12.05 -8.79
CA ASN A 192 9.98 12.15 -8.50
C ASN A 192 10.33 13.40 -7.68
N GLU A 193 9.45 14.41 -7.65
CA GLU A 193 9.75 15.74 -7.11
C GLU A 193 9.27 15.97 -5.67
N ASP A 194 8.52 15.03 -5.10
CA ASP A 194 7.96 15.17 -3.76
C ASP A 194 8.80 14.42 -2.72
N LYS A 195 9.60 15.19 -1.95
CA LYS A 195 10.38 14.65 -0.83
C LYS A 195 9.53 14.30 0.39
N GLU A 196 8.27 14.75 0.44
CA GLU A 196 7.41 14.57 1.61
C GLU A 196 5.95 14.21 1.28
N SER A 197 5.47 14.39 0.04
CA SER A 197 4.10 14.00 -0.28
C SER A 197 4.00 12.50 -0.62
N HIS A 198 3.12 11.88 0.12
CA HIS A 198 2.71 10.49 0.05
C HIS A 198 2.08 10.23 -1.33
N GLY A 199 2.39 9.11 -1.98
CA GLY A 199 1.99 8.75 -3.36
C GLY A 199 0.94 9.65 -4.03
N ASN A 200 1.35 10.38 -5.06
CA ASN A 200 0.59 11.49 -5.65
C ASN A 200 -0.79 11.09 -6.22
N ALA A 201 -1.00 9.83 -6.59
CA ALA A 201 -2.32 9.32 -6.95
C ALA A 201 -2.51 7.84 -6.63
N GLU A 202 -3.66 7.52 -6.04
CA GLU A 202 -4.10 6.17 -5.76
C GLU A 202 -5.29 5.80 -6.65
N TYR A 203 -5.30 4.54 -7.10
CA TYR A 203 -6.37 3.95 -7.89
C TYR A 203 -6.70 2.57 -7.33
N ASP A 204 -7.98 2.27 -7.19
CA ASP A 204 -8.46 0.95 -6.79
C ASP A 204 -8.67 0.08 -8.02
N TRP A 205 -8.41 -1.21 -7.90
CA TRP A 205 -8.73 -2.17 -8.95
C TRP A 205 -9.28 -3.45 -8.33
N LYS A 206 -10.13 -4.13 -9.11
CA LYS A 206 -10.70 -5.42 -8.72
C LYS A 206 -10.98 -6.25 -9.96
N THR A 207 -10.74 -7.55 -9.88
CA THR A 207 -11.23 -8.50 -10.89
C THR A 207 -12.68 -8.86 -10.60
N LYS A 208 -13.30 -9.54 -11.56
CA LYS A 208 -14.53 -10.30 -11.32
C LYS A 208 -14.25 -11.54 -10.50
#